data_AF-A0A1X7L7L3-F1
#
_entry.id   AF-A0A1X7L7L3-F1
#
_cell.length_a   1.000
_cell.length_b   1.000
_cell.length_c   1.000
_cell.angle_alpha   90.00
_cell.angle_beta   90.00
_cell.angle_gamma   90.00
#
_symmetry.space_group_name_H-M   'P 1'
#
loop_
_entity.id
_entity.type
_entity.pdbx_description
1 polymer ?
#
loop_
_entity_poly.entity_id
_entity_poly.type
_entity_poly.pdbx_seq_one_letter_code
_entity_poly.pdbx_strand_id
1 'polypeptide(L)'
;MVNHEKPQNKIIQFWQRNIVRILFAVSLIFSVVYRTILINIEEAFPFAFELGEITYYTALAVFASCIFYYFIVHLKEKSDKRKIKQLVNMRLEQIEMMKGIIFKDIISQSQVQDKKQEFPKSIEDLKEILKGMKLTARPPRYFAGSQLVEVKDWYTYFEYNFHYDKHNIEILQKHITFLNSETVQMLHDLSSCMFITAIHQYDREKGTNDYADKFENLAGPLYDYLTKLGNFKKDCWL
;
A
#
# COMPACT_ATOMS: atom_id res chain seq x y z
N MET A 1 0.11 -14.71 -22.18
CA MET A 1 1.50 -14.54 -21.71
C MET A 1 1.59 -15.12 -20.31
N VAL A 2 2.19 -16.30 -20.19
CA VAL A 2 2.41 -16.97 -18.90
C VAL A 2 3.63 -16.33 -18.26
N ASN A 3 3.43 -15.69 -17.11
CA ASN A 3 4.48 -14.98 -16.39
C ASN A 3 5.40 -16.02 -15.71
N HIS A 4 6.49 -16.39 -16.38
CA HIS A 4 7.55 -17.17 -15.76
C HIS A 4 8.35 -16.28 -14.82
N GLU A 5 7.83 -16.07 -13.60
CA GLU A 5 8.66 -15.61 -12.49
C GLU A 5 9.79 -16.63 -12.27
N LYS A 6 11.02 -16.24 -12.63
CA LYS A 6 12.20 -17.10 -12.54
C LYS A 6 12.41 -17.60 -11.10
N PRO A 7 12.64 -18.90 -10.87
CA PRO A 7 12.84 -19.50 -9.53
C PRO A 7 14.05 -18.93 -8.77
N GLN A 8 14.99 -18.28 -9.45
CA GLN A 8 16.15 -17.63 -8.84
C GLN A 8 15.79 -16.46 -7.90
N ASN A 9 14.71 -15.71 -8.18
CA ASN A 9 14.30 -14.59 -7.31
C ASN A 9 13.75 -15.08 -5.96
N LYS A 10 13.10 -16.25 -5.92
CA LYS A 10 12.52 -16.80 -4.68
C LYS A 10 13.59 -17.29 -3.70
N ILE A 11 14.67 -17.88 -4.21
CA ILE A 11 15.78 -18.34 -3.37
C ILE A 11 16.52 -17.15 -2.75
N ILE A 12 16.84 -16.12 -3.53
CA ILE A 12 17.53 -14.92 -3.03
C ILE A 12 16.69 -14.21 -1.97
N GLN A 13 15.38 -14.04 -2.21
CA GLN A 13 14.47 -13.45 -1.23
C GLN A 13 14.35 -14.30 0.05
N PHE A 14 14.37 -15.63 -0.08
CA PHE A 14 14.36 -16.53 1.08
C PHE A 14 15.62 -16.36 1.95
N TRP A 15 16.79 -16.27 1.32
CA TRP A 15 18.05 -16.02 2.03
C TRP A 15 18.03 -14.65 2.71
N GLN A 16 17.65 -13.59 1.99
CA GLN A 16 17.56 -12.24 2.57
C GLN A 16 16.63 -12.19 3.78
N ARG A 17 15.49 -12.88 3.74
CA ARG A 17 14.52 -12.89 4.84
C ARG A 17 14.97 -13.70 6.06
N ASN A 18 15.84 -14.70 5.88
CA ASN A 18 16.23 -15.64 6.93
C ASN A 18 17.70 -15.58 7.33
N ILE A 19 18.53 -14.74 6.70
CA ILE A 19 19.98 -14.71 6.90
C ILE A 19 20.37 -14.55 8.37
N VAL A 20 19.70 -13.66 9.10
CA VAL A 20 19.97 -13.44 10.54
C VAL A 20 19.65 -14.69 11.37
N ARG A 21 18.58 -15.42 11.03
CA ARG A 21 18.20 -16.67 11.71
C ARG A 21 19.18 -17.80 11.41
N ILE A 22 19.63 -17.89 10.17
CA ILE A 22 20.62 -18.89 9.73
C ILE A 22 21.96 -18.61 10.40
N LEU A 23 22.43 -17.37 10.37
CA LEU A 23 23.68 -16.96 11.03
C LEU A 23 23.62 -17.23 12.53
N PHE A 24 22.50 -16.93 13.19
CA PHE A 24 22.29 -17.25 14.60
C PHE A 24 22.38 -18.76 14.86
N ALA A 25 21.68 -19.60 14.08
CA ALA A 25 21.65 -21.04 14.26
C ALA A 25 23.03 -21.67 13.99
N VAL A 26 23.70 -21.30 12.90
CA VAL A 26 25.03 -21.79 12.54
C VAL A 26 26.05 -21.40 13.60
N SER A 27 26.04 -20.14 14.05
CA SER A 27 26.97 -19.66 15.07
C SER A 27 26.76 -20.36 16.42
N LEU A 28 25.50 -20.60 16.80
CA LEU A 28 25.15 -21.32 18.02
C LEU A 28 25.60 -22.79 17.94
N ILE A 29 25.24 -23.50 16.87
CA ILE A 29 25.61 -24.91 16.67
C ILE A 29 27.13 -25.05 16.67
N PHE A 30 27.84 -24.21 15.90
CA PHE A 30 29.30 -24.24 15.86
C PHE A 30 29.91 -23.99 17.24
N SER A 31 29.42 -22.99 17.98
CA SER A 31 29.93 -22.68 19.33
C SER A 31 29.75 -23.85 20.29
N VAL A 32 28.62 -24.57 20.22
CA VAL A 32 28.36 -25.76 21.04
C VAL A 32 29.25 -26.92 20.62
N VAL A 33 29.36 -27.21 19.32
CA VAL A 33 30.17 -28.30 18.78
C VAL A 33 31.66 -28.08 19.09
N TYR A 34 32.15 -26.86 18.92
CA TYR A 34 33.53 -26.53 19.21
C TYR A 34 33.89 -26.76 20.67
N ARG A 35 33.05 -26.25 21.58
CA ARG A 35 33.30 -26.33 23.03
C ARG A 35 33.16 -27.74 23.61
N THR A 36 32.34 -28.60 22.99
CA THR A 36 32.05 -29.95 23.51
C THR A 36 32.87 -31.03 22.85
N ILE A 37 33.14 -30.91 21.55
CA ILE A 37 33.78 -31.96 20.74
C ILE A 37 35.17 -31.49 20.28
N LEU A 38 35.22 -30.40 19.49
CA LEU A 38 36.44 -30.07 18.73
C LEU A 38 37.64 -29.68 19.62
N ILE A 39 37.40 -29.10 20.80
CA ILE A 39 38.49 -28.71 21.71
C ILE A 39 39.27 -29.89 22.31
N ASN A 40 38.67 -31.09 22.32
CA ASN A 40 39.27 -32.29 22.93
C ASN A 40 39.90 -33.24 21.89
N ILE A 41 39.89 -32.87 20.60
CA ILE A 41 40.46 -33.66 19.52
C ILE A 41 41.93 -33.25 19.32
N GLU A 42 42.82 -34.22 19.07
CA GLU A 42 44.22 -33.94 18.71
C GLU A 42 44.33 -33.03 17.48
N GLU A 43 45.34 -32.17 17.46
CA GLU A 43 45.54 -31.21 16.37
C GLU A 43 45.70 -31.91 15.01
N ALA A 44 44.80 -31.60 14.08
CA ALA A 44 44.88 -32.13 12.72
C ALA A 44 46.05 -31.55 11.91
N PHE A 45 46.48 -30.32 12.24
CA PHE A 45 47.63 -29.64 11.65
C PHE A 45 48.16 -28.55 12.61
N PRO A 46 49.43 -28.15 12.51
CA PRO A 46 49.96 -27.05 13.32
C PRO A 46 49.14 -25.78 13.10
N PHE A 47 48.71 -25.09 14.16
CA PHE A 47 47.82 -23.91 14.14
C PHE A 47 46.30 -24.21 14.08
N ALA A 48 45.89 -25.48 14.06
CA ALA A 48 44.47 -25.84 14.01
C ALA A 48 43.70 -25.40 15.27
N PHE A 49 44.34 -25.47 16.43
CA PHE A 49 43.75 -25.08 17.71
C PHE A 49 43.44 -23.57 17.75
N GLU A 50 44.42 -22.73 17.40
CA GLU A 50 44.30 -21.27 17.39
C GLU A 50 43.28 -20.80 16.36
N LEU A 51 43.25 -21.42 15.17
CA LEU A 51 42.23 -21.14 14.17
C LEU A 51 40.83 -21.49 14.68
N GLY A 52 40.71 -22.62 15.39
CA GLY A 52 39.50 -23.04 16.09
C GLY A 52 39.03 -22.02 17.13
N GLU A 53 39.95 -21.49 17.94
CA GLU A 53 39.62 -20.48 18.95
C GLU A 53 39.17 -19.16 18.29
N ILE A 54 39.88 -18.69 17.26
CA ILE A 54 39.52 -17.47 16.53
C ILE A 54 38.11 -17.60 15.92
N THR A 55 37.83 -18.73 15.28
CA THR A 55 36.52 -19.00 14.68
C THR A 55 35.43 -19.13 15.74
N TYR A 56 35.73 -19.72 16.90
CA TYR A 56 34.83 -19.79 18.04
C TYR A 56 34.48 -18.41 18.60
N TYR A 57 35.47 -17.56 18.87
CA TYR A 57 35.22 -16.20 19.36
C TYR A 57 34.46 -15.35 18.34
N THR A 58 34.74 -15.55 17.04
CA THR A 58 33.99 -14.89 15.96
C THR A 58 32.52 -15.36 15.95
N ALA A 59 32.27 -16.67 16.07
CA ALA A 59 30.91 -17.21 16.14
C ALA A 59 30.13 -16.69 17.36
N LEU A 60 30.79 -16.61 18.52
CA LEU A 60 30.19 -15.99 19.72
C LEU A 60 29.87 -14.52 19.51
N ALA A 61 30.75 -13.75 18.86
CA ALA A 61 30.50 -12.35 18.54
C ALA A 61 29.32 -12.17 17.58
N VAL A 62 29.20 -13.02 16.56
CA VAL A 62 28.04 -13.06 15.65
C VAL A 62 26.77 -13.41 16.41
N PHE A 63 26.80 -14.44 17.26
CA PHE A 63 25.67 -14.86 18.09
C PHE A 63 25.20 -13.72 19.01
N ALA A 64 26.13 -13.06 19.72
CA ALA A 64 25.83 -11.91 20.56
C ALA A 64 25.23 -10.76 19.74
N SER A 65 25.80 -10.46 18.57
CA SER A 65 25.28 -9.43 17.66
C SER A 65 23.85 -9.73 17.18
N CYS A 66 23.53 -10.99 16.88
CA CYS A 66 22.17 -11.41 16.53
C CYS A 66 21.18 -11.23 17.70
N ILE A 67 21.61 -11.49 18.95
CA ILE A 67 20.79 -11.22 20.14
C ILE A 67 20.54 -9.71 20.26
N PHE A 68 21.58 -8.89 20.19
CA PHE A 68 21.45 -7.44 20.26
C PHE A 68 20.52 -6.91 19.17
N TYR A 69 20.71 -7.35 17.93
CA TYR A 69 19.81 -7.01 16.82
C TYR A 69 18.36 -7.38 17.14
N TYR A 70 18.11 -8.59 17.65
CA TYR A 70 16.76 -9.03 17.97
C TYR A 70 16.09 -8.13 19.00
N PHE A 71 16.76 -7.82 20.11
CA PHE A 71 16.18 -7.04 21.19
C PHE A 71 16.10 -5.54 20.88
N ILE A 72 17.13 -4.97 20.27
CA ILE A 72 17.25 -3.52 20.04
C ILE A 72 16.50 -3.09 18.79
N VAL A 73 16.59 -3.86 17.70
CA VAL A 73 16.05 -3.51 16.40
C VAL A 73 14.71 -4.22 16.18
N HIS A 74 14.71 -5.55 16.14
CA HIS A 74 13.54 -6.31 15.70
C HIS A 74 12.33 -6.16 16.64
N LEU A 75 12.53 -6.26 17.96
CA LEU A 75 11.43 -6.08 18.91
C LEU A 75 10.89 -4.64 18.90
N LYS A 76 11.78 -3.65 18.75
CA LYS A 76 11.39 -2.24 18.66
C LYS A 76 10.56 -1.98 17.40
N GLU A 77 11.05 -2.40 16.23
CA GLU A 77 10.32 -2.30 14.96
C GLU A 77 8.95 -2.99 15.03
N LYS A 78 8.89 -4.19 15.62
CA LYS A 78 7.63 -4.93 15.79
C LYS A 78 6.66 -4.19 16.71
N SER A 79 7.16 -3.60 17.79
CA SER A 79 6.36 -2.78 18.71
C SER A 79 5.84 -1.52 18.01
N ASP A 80 6.70 -0.82 17.28
CA ASP A 80 6.34 0.41 16.58
C ASP A 80 5.35 0.12 15.43
N LYS A 81 5.56 -0.95 14.65
CA LYS A 81 4.61 -1.43 13.62
C LYS A 81 3.24 -1.74 14.23
N ARG A 82 3.18 -2.31 15.45
CA ARG A 82 1.91 -2.54 16.16
C ARG A 82 1.22 -1.25 16.57
N LYS A 83 1.95 -0.25 17.07
CA LYS A 83 1.38 1.04 17.48
C LYS A 83 0.75 1.78 16.31
N ILE A 84 1.39 1.75 15.13
CA ILE A 84 0.87 2.45 13.95
C ILE A 84 -0.13 1.63 13.15
N LYS A 85 -0.24 0.31 13.39
CA LYS A 85 -1.10 -0.58 12.58
C LYS A 85 -2.54 -0.08 12.50
N GLN A 86 -3.10 0.36 13.63
CA GLN A 86 -4.45 0.88 13.66
C GLN A 86 -4.59 2.16 12.83
N LEU A 87 -3.63 3.08 12.94
CA LEU A 87 -3.61 4.32 12.16
C LEU A 87 -3.52 4.02 10.66
N VAL A 88 -2.57 3.19 10.24
CA VAL A 88 -2.36 2.84 8.82
C VAL A 88 -3.61 2.16 8.25
N ASN A 89 -4.14 1.14 8.93
CA ASN A 89 -5.35 0.45 8.47
C ASN A 89 -6.55 1.38 8.39
N MET A 90 -6.76 2.25 9.39
CA MET A 90 -7.85 3.21 9.37
C MET A 90 -7.75 4.16 8.16
N ARG A 91 -6.55 4.63 7.81
CA ARG A 91 -6.34 5.52 6.66
C ARG A 91 -6.54 4.80 5.33
N LEU A 92 -6.07 3.56 5.20
CA LEU A 92 -6.30 2.75 4.00
C LEU A 92 -7.80 2.44 3.80
N GLU A 93 -8.49 2.03 4.87
CA GLU A 93 -9.94 1.80 4.88
C GLU A 93 -10.72 3.08 4.50
N GLN A 94 -10.27 4.26 4.96
CA GLN A 94 -10.87 5.54 4.56
C GLN A 94 -10.73 5.83 3.07
N ILE A 95 -9.57 5.53 2.47
CA ILE A 95 -9.36 5.68 1.01
C ILE A 95 -10.25 4.69 0.25
N GLU A 96 -10.29 3.43 0.68
CA GLU A 96 -11.09 2.39 0.03
C GLU A 96 -12.60 2.68 0.08
N MET A 97 -13.08 3.16 1.22
CA MET A 97 -14.48 3.52 1.42
C MET A 97 -14.97 4.59 0.44
N MET A 98 -14.08 5.50 0.01
CA MET A 98 -14.44 6.55 -0.94
C MET A 98 -14.94 6.01 -2.27
N LYS A 99 -14.44 4.86 -2.72
CA LYS A 99 -14.96 4.18 -3.92
C LYS A 99 -16.46 3.95 -3.81
N GLY A 100 -16.89 3.38 -2.69
CA GLY A 100 -18.29 3.03 -2.46
C GLY A 100 -19.18 4.26 -2.33
N ILE A 101 -18.70 5.30 -1.64
CA ILE A 101 -19.42 6.56 -1.46
C ILE A 101 -19.61 7.26 -2.81
N ILE A 102 -18.53 7.50 -3.55
CA ILE A 102 -18.57 8.20 -4.85
C ILE A 102 -19.47 7.45 -5.83
N PHE A 103 -19.32 6.12 -5.91
CA PHE A 103 -20.14 5.32 -6.81
C PHE A 103 -21.62 5.37 -6.44
N LYS A 104 -21.95 5.29 -5.15
CA LYS A 104 -23.34 5.40 -4.67
C LYS A 104 -23.94 6.77 -4.99
N ASP A 105 -23.17 7.85 -4.80
CA ASP A 105 -23.63 9.21 -5.07
C ASP A 105 -23.92 9.40 -6.57
N ILE A 106 -23.06 8.87 -7.44
CA ILE A 106 -23.29 8.86 -8.90
C ILE A 106 -24.57 8.09 -9.24
N ILE A 107 -24.73 6.87 -8.72
CA ILE A 107 -25.92 6.05 -9.00
C ILE A 107 -27.19 6.76 -8.58
N SER A 108 -27.18 7.44 -7.43
CA SER A 108 -28.35 8.14 -6.89
C SER A 108 -28.87 9.31 -7.76
N GLN A 109 -28.08 9.76 -8.73
CA GLN A 109 -28.46 10.80 -9.69
C GLN A 109 -28.46 10.32 -11.14
N SER A 110 -28.15 9.04 -11.36
CA SER A 110 -28.14 8.43 -12.68
C SER A 110 -29.55 8.03 -13.11
N GLN A 111 -29.74 7.76 -14.41
CA GLN A 111 -30.99 7.21 -14.94
C GLN A 111 -31.27 5.77 -14.45
N VAL A 112 -30.31 5.13 -13.79
CA VAL A 112 -30.41 3.75 -13.29
C VAL A 112 -30.54 3.66 -11.77
N GLN A 113 -30.86 4.77 -11.09
CA GLN A 113 -30.95 4.88 -9.62
C GLN A 113 -31.81 3.81 -8.94
N ASP A 114 -32.88 3.34 -9.58
CA ASP A 114 -33.84 2.38 -9.00
C ASP A 114 -33.37 0.91 -9.15
N LYS A 115 -32.20 0.68 -9.73
CA LYS A 115 -31.63 -0.65 -9.94
C LYS A 115 -30.53 -0.91 -8.90
N LYS A 116 -30.51 -2.12 -8.35
CA LYS A 116 -29.34 -2.59 -7.59
C LYS A 116 -28.16 -2.71 -8.55
N GLN A 117 -27.21 -1.79 -8.46
CA GLN A 117 -26.03 -1.78 -9.31
C GLN A 117 -24.81 -2.30 -8.54
N GLU A 118 -24.14 -3.28 -9.13
CA GLU A 118 -22.77 -3.62 -8.75
C GLU A 118 -21.80 -2.59 -9.34
N PHE A 119 -20.57 -2.57 -8.85
CA PHE A 119 -19.52 -1.76 -9.47
C PHE A 119 -19.36 -2.14 -10.95
N PRO A 120 -19.24 -1.16 -11.88
CA PRO A 120 -19.15 -1.43 -13.31
C PRO A 120 -17.98 -2.35 -13.65
N LYS A 121 -18.19 -3.28 -14.59
CA LYS A 121 -17.17 -4.24 -15.02
C LYS A 121 -16.30 -3.69 -16.14
N SER A 122 -16.77 -2.67 -16.83
CA SER A 122 -16.09 -2.01 -17.94
C SER A 122 -16.27 -0.49 -17.90
N ILE A 123 -15.47 0.22 -18.70
CA ILE A 123 -15.59 1.66 -18.90
C ILE A 123 -16.91 2.00 -19.58
N GLU A 124 -17.36 1.14 -20.49
CA GLU A 124 -18.62 1.28 -21.23
C GLU A 124 -19.84 1.20 -20.30
N ASP A 125 -19.82 0.27 -19.34
CA ASP A 125 -20.87 0.18 -18.31
C ASP A 125 -20.96 1.47 -17.49
N LEU A 126 -19.80 2.00 -17.06
CA LEU A 126 -19.75 3.26 -16.33
C LEU A 126 -20.22 4.44 -17.19
N LYS A 127 -19.87 4.44 -18.48
CA LYS A 127 -20.28 5.49 -19.42
C LYS A 127 -21.81 5.54 -19.57
N GLU A 128 -22.47 4.39 -19.64
CA GLU A 128 -23.94 4.34 -19.69
C GLU A 128 -24.58 4.79 -18.37
N ILE A 129 -23.96 4.52 -17.22
CA ILE A 129 -24.42 5.05 -15.92
C ILE A 129 -24.36 6.58 -15.88
N LEU A 130 -23.26 7.17 -16.39
CA LEU A 130 -23.01 8.61 -16.36
C LEU A 130 -23.81 9.39 -17.43
N LYS A 131 -24.46 8.69 -18.34
CA LYS A 131 -25.08 9.27 -19.53
C LYS A 131 -26.16 10.29 -19.18
N GLY A 132 -26.01 11.50 -19.71
CA GLY A 132 -26.94 12.60 -19.49
C GLY A 132 -26.75 13.32 -18.15
N MET A 133 -25.80 12.88 -17.32
CA MET A 133 -25.37 13.66 -16.15
C MET A 133 -24.45 14.79 -16.59
N LYS A 134 -24.59 15.95 -15.93
CA LYS A 134 -23.74 17.11 -16.15
C LYS A 134 -22.82 17.34 -14.97
N LEU A 135 -21.56 17.68 -15.21
CA LEU A 135 -20.60 17.98 -14.15
C LEU A 135 -20.95 19.28 -13.42
N THR A 136 -21.58 20.25 -14.10
CA THR A 136 -22.14 21.45 -13.47
C THR A 136 -23.43 21.21 -12.68
N ALA A 137 -24.03 20.02 -12.76
CA ALA A 137 -25.19 19.68 -11.94
C ALA A 137 -24.78 19.51 -10.48
N ARG A 138 -25.74 19.73 -9.59
CA ARG A 138 -25.51 19.62 -8.15
C ARG A 138 -25.48 18.15 -7.72
N PRO A 139 -24.37 17.65 -7.14
CA PRO A 139 -24.29 16.29 -6.62
C PRO A 139 -25.15 16.12 -5.35
N PRO A 140 -25.33 14.88 -4.87
CA PRO A 140 -25.97 14.64 -3.59
C PRO A 140 -25.23 15.34 -2.45
N ARG A 141 -25.95 15.61 -1.37
CA ARG A 141 -25.31 16.02 -0.12
C ARG A 141 -24.54 14.83 0.44
N TYR A 142 -23.29 15.04 0.81
CA TYR A 142 -22.45 14.01 1.41
C TYR A 142 -22.06 14.42 2.82
N PHE A 143 -21.73 13.42 3.64
CA PHE A 143 -21.28 13.65 5.00
C PHE A 143 -19.76 13.87 5.02
N ALA A 144 -19.33 15.02 5.55
CA ALA A 144 -17.95 15.27 5.94
C ALA A 144 -17.87 15.21 7.47
N GLY A 145 -17.56 14.03 8.01
CA GLY A 145 -17.65 13.77 9.45
C GLY A 145 -19.10 13.83 9.93
N SER A 146 -19.41 14.72 10.87
CA SER A 146 -20.77 14.90 11.41
C SER A 146 -21.60 15.95 10.66
N GLN A 147 -21.03 16.63 9.66
CA GLN A 147 -21.71 17.70 8.95
C GLN A 147 -22.17 17.24 7.56
N LEU A 148 -23.40 17.59 7.23
CA LEU A 148 -23.94 17.42 5.89
C LEU A 148 -23.47 18.60 5.03
N VAL A 149 -22.58 18.32 4.08
CA VAL A 149 -22.00 19.35 3.20
C VAL A 149 -22.77 19.37 1.90
N GLU A 150 -23.10 20.58 1.47
CA GLU A 150 -23.74 20.82 0.19
C GLU A 150 -22.73 21.54 -0.71
N VAL A 151 -22.32 20.87 -1.79
CA VAL A 151 -21.40 21.44 -2.77
C VAL A 151 -22.17 21.91 -4.00
N LYS A 152 -21.53 22.79 -4.78
CA LYS A 152 -22.16 23.48 -5.90
C LYS A 152 -22.36 22.56 -7.10
N ASP A 153 -21.32 21.82 -7.46
CA ASP A 153 -21.22 21.03 -8.67
C ASP A 153 -20.29 19.81 -8.45
N TRP A 154 -20.26 18.89 -9.41
CA TRP A 154 -19.42 17.69 -9.34
C TRP A 154 -17.92 18.02 -9.38
N TYR A 155 -17.52 19.12 -10.00
CA TYR A 155 -16.13 19.58 -9.97
C TYR A 155 -15.66 19.82 -8.53
N THR A 156 -16.42 20.65 -7.81
CA THR A 156 -16.14 20.96 -6.40
C THR A 156 -16.21 19.68 -5.54
N TYR A 157 -17.17 18.79 -5.82
CA TYR A 157 -17.26 17.50 -5.13
C TYR A 157 -15.98 16.68 -5.27
N PHE A 158 -15.46 16.52 -6.49
CA PHE A 158 -14.24 15.74 -6.70
C PHE A 158 -13.01 16.43 -6.12
N GLU A 159 -12.93 17.76 -6.18
CA GLU A 159 -11.85 18.52 -5.55
C GLU A 159 -11.77 18.24 -4.03
N TYR A 160 -12.91 18.21 -3.33
CA TYR A 160 -12.94 17.82 -1.91
C TYR A 160 -12.43 16.39 -1.68
N ASN A 161 -12.84 15.44 -2.53
CA ASN A 161 -12.38 14.05 -2.43
C ASN A 161 -10.87 13.95 -2.68
N PHE A 162 -10.32 14.67 -3.66
CA PHE A 162 -8.89 14.70 -3.92
C PHE A 162 -8.10 15.30 -2.76
N HIS A 163 -8.61 16.34 -2.11
CA HIS A 163 -8.01 16.87 -0.89
C HIS A 163 -8.03 15.87 0.26
N TYR A 164 -9.14 15.14 0.41
CA TYR A 164 -9.26 14.09 1.43
C TYR A 164 -8.28 12.94 1.19
N ASP A 165 -8.18 12.45 -0.05
CA ASP A 165 -7.22 11.41 -0.43
C ASP A 165 -5.79 11.88 -0.20
N LYS A 166 -5.46 13.10 -0.67
CA LYS A 166 -4.13 13.70 -0.47
C LYS A 166 -3.77 13.77 1.01
N HIS A 167 -4.69 14.20 1.86
CA HIS A 167 -4.46 14.26 3.31
C HIS A 167 -4.18 12.87 3.91
N ASN A 168 -4.93 11.85 3.51
CA ASN A 168 -4.69 10.48 3.97
C ASN A 168 -3.35 9.93 3.46
N ILE A 169 -3.01 10.18 2.18
CA ILE A 169 -1.72 9.81 1.58
C ILE A 169 -0.56 10.49 2.32
N GLU A 170 -0.64 11.78 2.63
CA GLU A 170 0.39 12.52 3.37
C GLU A 170 0.62 11.94 4.78
N ILE A 171 -0.44 11.52 5.47
CA ILE A 171 -0.33 10.83 6.76
C ILE A 171 0.37 9.48 6.59
N LEU A 172 0.01 8.70 5.58
CA LEU A 172 0.62 7.40 5.29
C LEU A 172 2.10 7.54 4.91
N GLN A 173 2.46 8.56 4.14
CA GLN A 173 3.84 8.85 3.75
C GLN A 173 4.74 9.18 4.94
N LYS A 174 4.22 9.77 6.03
CA LYS A 174 4.98 9.94 7.29
C LYS A 174 5.40 8.62 7.94
N HIS A 175 4.76 7.52 7.55
CA HIS A 175 5.02 6.16 8.04
C HIS A 175 5.55 5.23 6.94
N ILE A 176 6.12 5.78 5.86
CA ILE A 176 6.55 5.03 4.67
C ILE A 176 7.51 3.87 4.97
N THR A 177 8.36 4.00 6.00
CA THR A 177 9.32 2.96 6.43
C THR A 177 8.65 1.67 6.89
N PHE A 178 7.35 1.73 7.20
CA PHE A 178 6.58 0.57 7.65
C PHE A 178 5.68 -0.02 6.57
N LEU A 179 5.55 0.66 5.43
CA LEU A 179 4.73 0.23 4.29
C LEU A 179 5.55 -0.67 3.36
N ASN A 180 4.91 -1.69 2.81
CA ASN A 180 5.51 -2.48 1.74
C ASN A 180 5.57 -1.68 0.42
N SER A 181 6.45 -2.09 -0.50
CA SER A 181 6.68 -1.40 -1.77
C SER A 181 5.42 -1.30 -2.64
N GLU A 182 4.55 -2.32 -2.59
CA GLU A 182 3.29 -2.36 -3.33
C GLU A 182 2.35 -1.25 -2.85
N THR A 183 2.19 -1.06 -1.55
CA THR A 183 1.36 0.01 -0.99
C THR A 183 1.91 1.38 -1.33
N VAL A 184 3.23 1.57 -1.27
CA VAL A 184 3.86 2.84 -1.67
C VAL A 184 3.57 3.15 -3.13
N GLN A 185 3.67 2.16 -4.02
CA GLN A 185 3.33 2.33 -5.43
C GLN A 185 1.85 2.69 -5.62
N MET A 186 0.94 2.00 -4.93
CA MET A 186 -0.50 2.33 -4.99
C MET A 186 -0.78 3.78 -4.55
N LEU A 187 -0.15 4.25 -3.48
CA LEU A 187 -0.31 5.65 -3.01
C LEU A 187 0.17 6.65 -4.06
N HIS A 188 1.32 6.37 -4.69
CA HIS A 188 1.83 7.18 -5.79
C HIS A 188 0.85 7.20 -6.97
N ASP A 189 0.39 6.04 -7.42
CA ASP A 189 -0.51 5.89 -8.57
C ASP A 189 -1.87 6.57 -8.37
N LEU A 190 -2.36 6.61 -7.13
CA LEU A 190 -3.55 7.36 -6.74
C LEU A 190 -3.29 8.87 -6.81
N SER A 191 -2.16 9.33 -6.24
CA SER A 191 -1.80 10.76 -6.21
C SER A 191 -1.59 11.38 -7.60
N SER A 192 -1.18 10.57 -8.58
CA SER A 192 -0.94 10.98 -9.96
C SER A 192 -2.02 10.48 -10.92
N CYS A 193 -3.23 10.19 -10.44
CA CYS A 193 -4.29 9.64 -11.27
C CYS A 193 -4.73 10.64 -12.36
N MET A 194 -4.95 10.13 -13.58
CA MET A 194 -5.36 10.93 -14.75
C MET A 194 -6.70 11.65 -14.51
N PHE A 195 -7.58 11.09 -13.68
CA PHE A 195 -8.86 11.70 -13.35
C PHE A 195 -8.73 13.08 -12.69
N ILE A 196 -7.75 13.25 -11.80
CA ILE A 196 -7.48 14.53 -11.13
C ILE A 196 -7.16 15.60 -12.18
N THR A 197 -6.29 15.26 -13.13
CA THR A 197 -5.89 16.18 -14.21
C THR A 197 -7.06 16.48 -15.14
N ALA A 198 -7.86 15.46 -15.48
CA ALA A 198 -9.02 15.60 -16.36
C ALA A 198 -10.11 16.49 -15.75
N ILE A 199 -10.42 16.33 -14.45
CA ILE A 199 -11.37 17.17 -13.72
C ILE A 199 -10.92 18.64 -13.73
N HIS A 200 -9.65 18.92 -13.41
CA HIS A 200 -9.13 20.29 -13.44
C HIS A 200 -9.13 20.89 -14.84
N GLN A 201 -8.90 20.09 -15.88
CA GLN A 201 -8.99 20.57 -17.26
C GLN A 201 -10.42 20.91 -17.64
N TYR A 202 -11.37 20.01 -17.37
CA TYR A 202 -12.77 20.20 -17.74
C TYR A 202 -13.40 21.37 -16.96
N ASP A 203 -12.99 21.57 -15.70
CA ASP A 203 -13.41 22.73 -14.90
C ASP A 203 -12.97 24.07 -15.51
N ARG A 204 -11.77 24.12 -16.12
CA ARG A 204 -11.29 25.31 -16.83
C ARG A 204 -12.04 25.57 -18.14
N GLU A 205 -12.53 24.51 -18.79
CA GLU A 205 -13.25 24.61 -20.07
C GLU A 205 -14.76 24.80 -19.89
N LYS A 206 -15.27 24.75 -18.65
CA LYS A 206 -16.71 24.85 -18.36
C LYS A 206 -17.32 26.14 -18.90
N GLY A 207 -18.47 26.01 -19.54
CA GLY A 207 -19.20 27.14 -20.16
C GLY A 207 -18.68 27.59 -21.53
N THR A 208 -17.51 27.09 -21.96
CA THR A 208 -16.97 27.32 -23.32
C THR A 208 -17.03 26.07 -24.19
N ASN A 209 -17.00 24.89 -23.56
CA ASN A 209 -17.01 23.60 -24.22
C ASN A 209 -18.09 22.69 -23.62
N ASP A 210 -19.19 22.47 -24.34
CA ASP A 210 -20.27 21.55 -23.93
C ASP A 210 -19.78 20.11 -23.76
N TYR A 211 -18.66 19.74 -24.40
CA TYR A 211 -18.02 18.44 -24.18
C TYR A 211 -17.46 18.31 -22.76
N ALA A 212 -16.92 19.39 -22.20
CA ALA A 212 -16.33 19.38 -20.86
C ALA A 212 -17.39 19.22 -19.76
N ASP A 213 -18.65 19.59 -19.99
CA ASP A 213 -19.72 19.46 -18.99
C ASP A 213 -20.35 18.05 -18.95
N LYS A 214 -20.14 17.22 -19.97
CA LYS A 214 -20.71 15.87 -20.05
C LYS A 214 -19.93 14.89 -19.19
N PHE A 215 -20.57 14.34 -18.16
CA PHE A 215 -19.90 13.49 -17.17
C PHE A 215 -19.41 12.17 -17.79
N GLU A 216 -20.13 11.63 -18.78
CA GLU A 216 -19.74 10.40 -19.48
C GLU A 216 -18.40 10.50 -20.22
N ASN A 217 -17.92 11.71 -20.51
CA ASN A 217 -16.62 11.93 -21.14
C ASN A 217 -15.45 11.69 -20.18
N LEU A 218 -15.71 11.61 -18.88
CA LEU A 218 -14.72 11.26 -17.85
C LEU A 218 -14.80 9.79 -17.43
N ALA A 219 -15.62 8.95 -18.07
CA ALA A 219 -15.82 7.56 -17.67
C ALA A 219 -14.51 6.78 -17.55
N GLY A 220 -13.60 6.91 -18.53
CA GLY A 220 -12.31 6.21 -18.50
C GLY A 220 -11.43 6.60 -17.30
N PRO A 221 -11.06 7.90 -17.17
CA PRO A 221 -10.28 8.36 -16.02
C PRO A 221 -10.96 8.08 -14.67
N LEU A 222 -12.29 8.27 -14.57
CA LEU A 222 -13.04 7.98 -13.34
C LEU A 222 -13.00 6.48 -12.98
N TYR A 223 -13.13 5.59 -13.97
CA TYR A 223 -13.05 4.15 -13.77
C TYR A 223 -11.69 3.75 -13.19
N ASP A 224 -10.60 4.29 -13.73
CA ASP A 224 -9.25 4.09 -13.22
C ASP A 224 -9.10 4.57 -11.77
N TYR A 225 -9.58 5.78 -11.47
CA TYR A 225 -9.56 6.34 -10.12
C TYR A 225 -10.32 5.48 -9.11
N LEU A 226 -11.58 5.10 -9.41
CA LEU A 226 -12.40 4.26 -8.53
C LEU A 226 -11.81 2.86 -8.36
N THR A 227 -11.13 2.34 -9.38
CA THR A 227 -10.43 1.05 -9.29
C THR A 227 -9.23 1.15 -8.35
N LYS A 228 -8.43 2.22 -8.46
CA LYS A 228 -7.28 2.48 -7.57
C LYS A 228 -7.72 2.63 -6.11
N LEU A 229 -8.79 3.38 -5.84
CA LEU A 229 -9.36 3.48 -4.49
C LEU A 229 -9.71 2.10 -3.91
N GLY A 230 -10.31 1.23 -4.72
CA GLY A 230 -10.71 -0.13 -4.30
C GLY A 230 -9.57 -1.10 -4.00
N ASN A 231 -8.32 -0.74 -4.30
CA ASN A 231 -7.16 -1.61 -4.05
C ASN A 231 -6.62 -1.48 -2.62
N PHE A 232 -7.00 -0.42 -1.87
CA PHE A 232 -6.51 -0.15 -0.52
C PHE A 232 -7.23 -0.96 0.57
N LYS A 233 -7.11 -2.29 0.50
CA LYS A 233 -7.71 -3.19 1.49
C LYS A 233 -6.98 -3.14 2.84
N LYS A 234 -7.70 -3.44 3.92
CA LYS A 234 -7.10 -3.64 5.25
C LYS A 234 -5.92 -4.62 5.17
N ASP A 235 -4.84 -4.30 5.87
CA ASP A 235 -3.61 -5.11 5.95
C ASP A 235 -2.85 -5.31 4.61
N CYS A 236 -3.17 -4.59 3.52
CA CYS A 236 -2.44 -4.68 2.24
C CYS A 236 -0.98 -4.19 2.30
N TRP A 237 -0.59 -3.54 3.39
CA TRP A 237 0.71 -2.93 3.63
C TRP A 237 1.68 -3.80 4.45
N LEU A 238 1.22 -4.97 4.90
CA LEU A 238 2.00 -5.85 5.79
C LEU A 238 3.12 -6.59 5.09
#